data_AF-A0A061AKD1-F1
#
_entry.id   AF-A0A061AKD1-F1
#
_cell.length_a   1.000
_cell.length_b   1.000
_cell.length_c   1.000
_cell.angle_alpha   90.00
_cell.angle_beta   90.00
_cell.angle_gamma   90.00
#
_symmetry.space_group_name_H-M   'P 1'
#
loop_
_entity.id
_entity.type
_entity.pdbx_description
1 polymer ?
#
loop_
_entity_poly.entity_id
_entity_poly.type
_entity_poly.pdbx_seq_one_letter_code
_entity_poly.pdbx_strand_id
1 'polypeptide(L)'
;MTMSLTRSLFIDLSSVITTVEMAKKQVYYAVQRGQSSGVYSSWDDAKAQVNGYKGAVYKKFSSLADAQSFVNGSGYGNNSSNSGSRSNVGSSSGYNQSYISGGHNTSYNVSKPTAKPKPTYSESQFNSFAAPSSKVDNQYSGSSSNVSRRGPGQSFNKSTTTAAKSKAKAPAYYGVNYSNGESKICNSWPECLSAVKHQRGVTYKKFDTLEQAKLFTSKGAAPALSSSERDAVEEQYLKDRSITQLQEQRSAPVQRVYMDGSYMNNKAGYGIYFGADDPRNVAEPVHAKEIDSYVAEVYATRGALKLIHDEMTKFNNKDIDIMGKYTLATDSETAIGLLDNYASTWKDSEFDNRKAGGVLKEAVKLYKEVKDFYHKNSVIFDDHEFKIEWVKGHDGIEGNEGADRLAKLGSMKS
;
A
#
# COMPACT_ATOMS: atom_id res chain seq x y z
N MET A 1 -42.62 36.93 -44.72
CA MET A 1 -41.32 36.35 -45.10
C MET A 1 -40.90 35.37 -44.03
N THR A 2 -41.14 34.08 -44.26
CA THR A 2 -40.75 32.97 -43.39
C THR A 2 -39.35 32.52 -43.80
N MET A 3 -38.36 32.57 -42.90
CA MET A 3 -37.02 32.07 -43.16
C MET A 3 -36.78 30.69 -42.55
N SER A 4 -36.59 29.79 -43.50
CA SER A 4 -36.08 28.43 -43.54
C SER A 4 -34.88 28.08 -42.63
N LEU A 5 -35.03 26.93 -41.96
CA LEU A 5 -34.10 25.80 -41.79
C LEU A 5 -32.64 26.06 -41.40
N THR A 6 -32.32 25.81 -40.12
CA THR A 6 -30.99 25.42 -39.65
C THR A 6 -30.76 23.92 -39.89
N ARG A 7 -29.77 23.58 -40.72
CA ARG A 7 -29.27 22.21 -40.91
C ARG A 7 -28.61 21.70 -39.63
N SER A 8 -29.13 20.60 -39.11
CA SER A 8 -28.51 19.80 -38.06
C SER A 8 -27.33 19.01 -38.63
N LEU A 9 -26.13 19.20 -38.08
CA LEU A 9 -24.97 18.37 -38.34
C LEU A 9 -25.04 17.14 -37.41
N PHE A 10 -25.61 16.04 -37.91
CA PHE A 10 -25.42 14.73 -37.31
C PHE A 10 -24.05 14.19 -37.75
N ILE A 11 -23.15 13.99 -36.79
CA ILE A 11 -21.91 13.24 -36.99
C ILE A 11 -22.31 11.76 -37.09
N ASP A 12 -21.88 11.09 -38.16
CA ASP A 12 -22.15 9.67 -38.40
C ASP A 12 -21.37 8.80 -37.38
N LEU A 13 -22.08 8.31 -36.37
CA LEU A 13 -21.54 7.46 -35.30
C LEU A 13 -21.03 6.10 -35.81
N SER A 14 -21.43 5.66 -37.01
CA SER A 14 -21.01 4.36 -37.55
C SER A 14 -19.50 4.34 -37.87
N SER A 15 -18.94 5.48 -38.32
CA SER A 15 -17.51 5.61 -38.59
C SER A 15 -16.66 5.63 -37.33
N VAL A 16 -17.19 6.13 -36.21
CA VAL A 16 -16.44 6.22 -34.94
C VAL A 16 -16.32 4.84 -34.29
N ILE A 17 -17.38 4.03 -34.35
CA ILE A 17 -17.43 2.68 -33.76
C ILE A 17 -16.37 1.75 -34.39
N THR A 18 -16.14 1.83 -35.71
CA THR A 18 -15.11 1.00 -36.37
C THR A 18 -13.68 1.37 -35.98
N THR A 19 -13.38 2.65 -35.73
CA THR A 19 -12.05 3.09 -35.27
C THR A 19 -11.75 2.72 -33.82
N VAL A 20 -12.76 2.70 -32.93
CA VAL A 20 -12.57 2.36 -31.52
C VAL A 20 -12.31 0.86 -31.33
N GLU A 21 -12.83 0.01 -32.23
CA GLU A 21 -12.57 -1.44 -32.19
C GLU A 21 -11.12 -1.82 -32.55
N MET A 22 -10.38 -0.92 -33.23
CA MET A 22 -9.00 -1.15 -33.68
C MET A 22 -7.91 -0.63 -32.73
N ALA A 23 -8.27 0.03 -31.62
CA ALA A 23 -7.31 0.65 -30.68
C ALA A 23 -7.11 -0.15 -29.38
N LYS A 24 -7.40 -1.47 -29.37
CA LYS A 24 -6.88 -2.37 -28.33
C LYS A 24 -5.36 -2.45 -28.48
N LYS A 25 -4.61 -2.15 -27.42
CA LYS A 25 -3.15 -2.29 -27.38
C LYS A 25 -2.79 -3.72 -27.81
N GLN A 26 -2.28 -3.87 -29.04
CA GLN A 26 -2.01 -5.18 -29.62
C GLN A 26 -0.93 -5.87 -28.77
N VAL A 27 -1.31 -6.97 -28.13
CA VAL A 27 -0.39 -7.81 -27.36
C VAL A 27 -0.01 -9.01 -28.21
N TYR A 28 1.23 -9.45 -28.05
CA TYR A 28 1.78 -10.58 -28.77
C TYR A 28 2.24 -11.64 -27.76
N TYR A 29 1.83 -12.88 -27.97
CA TYR A 29 2.22 -14.02 -27.15
C TYR A 29 3.19 -14.86 -27.97
N ALA A 30 4.44 -14.92 -27.54
CA ALA A 30 5.46 -15.69 -28.23
C ALA A 30 5.62 -17.05 -27.54
N VAL A 31 5.53 -18.13 -28.30
CA VAL A 31 5.81 -19.50 -27.88
C VAL A 31 7.11 -19.94 -28.55
N GLN A 32 8.17 -20.04 -27.76
CA GLN A 32 9.48 -20.53 -28.21
C GLN A 32 9.55 -22.06 -28.13
N ARG A 33 8.89 -22.66 -27.13
CA ARG A 33 8.74 -24.12 -27.00
C ARG A 33 7.31 -24.47 -26.61
N GLY A 34 6.67 -25.31 -27.42
CA GLY A 34 5.27 -25.75 -27.28
C GLY A 34 4.90 -26.72 -28.39
N GLN A 35 3.61 -27.06 -28.53
CA GLN A 35 3.07 -27.87 -29.61
C GLN A 35 3.34 -27.24 -30.99
N SER A 36 3.23 -25.91 -31.09
CA SER A 36 3.66 -25.13 -32.25
C SER A 36 4.33 -23.81 -31.81
N SER A 37 5.59 -23.61 -32.19
CA SER A 37 6.34 -22.38 -31.91
C SER A 37 5.90 -21.25 -32.84
N GLY A 38 5.77 -20.03 -32.32
CA GLY A 38 5.34 -18.88 -33.11
C GLY A 38 4.88 -17.70 -32.27
N VAL A 39 4.46 -16.63 -32.93
CA VAL A 39 3.86 -15.46 -32.30
C VAL A 39 2.36 -15.47 -32.56
N TYR A 40 1.58 -15.29 -31.49
CA TYR A 40 0.12 -15.32 -31.49
C TYR A 40 -0.43 -13.96 -31.04
N SER A 41 -1.54 -13.53 -31.65
CA SER A 41 -2.26 -12.30 -31.29
C SER A 41 -3.27 -12.50 -30.15
N SER A 42 -3.54 -13.75 -29.75
CA SER A 42 -4.46 -14.12 -28.67
C SER A 42 -3.77 -15.06 -27.67
N TRP A 43 -4.11 -14.89 -26.38
CA TRP A 43 -3.66 -15.83 -25.35
C TRP A 43 -4.27 -17.21 -25.53
N ASP A 44 -5.52 -17.31 -25.98
CA ASP A 44 -6.18 -18.61 -26.13
C ASP A 44 -5.47 -19.49 -27.16
N ASP A 45 -4.99 -18.87 -28.26
CA ASP A 45 -4.21 -19.56 -29.29
C ASP A 45 -2.84 -20.00 -28.78
N ALA A 46 -2.12 -19.10 -28.07
CA ALA A 46 -0.83 -19.43 -27.46
C ALA A 46 -0.96 -20.50 -26.38
N LYS A 47 -2.02 -20.42 -25.56
CA LYS A 47 -2.34 -21.37 -24.49
C LYS A 47 -2.58 -22.75 -25.05
N ALA A 48 -3.29 -22.89 -26.17
CA ALA A 48 -3.47 -24.16 -26.86
C ALA A 48 -2.12 -24.82 -27.23
N GLN A 49 -1.07 -24.03 -27.48
CA GLN A 49 0.25 -24.55 -27.81
C GLN A 49 1.09 -24.95 -26.60
N VAL A 50 0.84 -24.41 -25.42
CA VAL A 50 1.69 -24.64 -24.24
C VAL A 50 1.02 -25.50 -23.18
N ASN A 51 -0.31 -25.55 -23.16
CA ASN A 51 -1.07 -26.33 -22.21
C ASN A 51 -0.82 -27.83 -22.41
N GLY A 52 -0.41 -28.52 -21.35
CA GLY A 52 -0.03 -29.94 -21.40
C GLY A 52 1.33 -30.23 -22.04
N TYR A 53 2.06 -29.23 -22.56
CA TYR A 53 3.38 -29.42 -23.16
C TYR A 53 4.49 -29.31 -22.11
N LYS A 54 5.18 -30.42 -21.82
CA LYS A 54 6.23 -30.46 -20.79
C LYS A 54 7.42 -29.58 -21.18
N GLY A 55 7.73 -28.59 -20.34
CA GLY A 55 8.85 -27.67 -20.55
C GLY A 55 8.56 -26.56 -21.56
N ALA A 56 7.29 -26.19 -21.75
CA ALA A 56 6.91 -25.08 -22.61
C ALA A 56 7.59 -23.76 -22.19
N VAL A 57 7.98 -22.95 -23.19
CA VAL A 57 8.64 -21.66 -23.01
C VAL A 57 7.87 -20.63 -23.81
N TYR A 58 7.25 -19.67 -23.12
CA TYR A 58 6.43 -18.63 -23.73
C TYR A 58 6.49 -17.33 -22.93
N LYS A 59 6.21 -16.20 -23.58
CA LYS A 59 6.21 -14.87 -22.97
C LYS A 59 5.30 -13.89 -23.73
N LYS A 60 4.74 -12.92 -23.02
CA LYS A 60 3.93 -11.82 -23.59
C LYS A 60 4.83 -10.61 -23.90
N PHE A 61 4.58 -9.98 -25.04
CA PHE A 61 5.29 -8.80 -25.54
C PHE A 61 4.28 -7.73 -25.99
N SER A 62 4.69 -6.47 -25.92
CA SER A 62 3.96 -5.32 -26.49
C SER A 62 4.40 -4.98 -27.92
N SER A 63 5.43 -5.66 -28.44
CA SER A 63 5.99 -5.46 -29.77
C SER A 63 6.11 -6.80 -30.50
N LEU A 64 5.68 -6.84 -31.77
CA LEU A 64 5.83 -8.01 -32.63
C LEU A 64 7.30 -8.38 -32.84
N ALA A 65 8.17 -7.38 -32.98
CA ALA A 65 9.60 -7.58 -33.22
C ALA A 65 10.28 -8.27 -32.03
N ASP A 66 9.93 -7.90 -30.80
CA ASP A 66 10.44 -8.53 -29.59
C ASP A 66 9.91 -9.96 -29.44
N ALA A 67 8.62 -10.17 -29.77
CA ALA A 67 8.01 -11.49 -29.79
C ALA A 67 8.69 -12.43 -30.79
N GLN A 68 8.98 -11.96 -32.00
CA GLN A 68 9.70 -12.72 -33.03
C GLN A 68 11.13 -13.03 -32.59
N SER A 69 11.82 -12.06 -31.99
CA SER A 69 13.17 -12.24 -31.46
C SER A 69 13.20 -13.30 -30.36
N PHE A 70 12.16 -13.36 -29.51
CA PHE A 70 12.02 -14.39 -28.48
C PHE A 70 11.82 -15.79 -29.05
N VAL A 71 10.99 -15.95 -30.09
CA VAL A 71 10.80 -17.25 -30.77
C VAL A 71 12.11 -17.73 -31.40
N ASN A 72 12.90 -16.82 -31.98
CA ASN A 72 14.14 -17.15 -32.69
C ASN A 72 15.37 -17.28 -31.76
N GLY A 73 15.27 -16.86 -30.50
CA GLY A 73 16.37 -16.97 -29.54
C GLY A 73 16.66 -18.41 -29.14
N SER A 74 17.81 -18.66 -28.49
CA SER A 74 18.17 -20.01 -27.98
C SER A 74 18.43 -20.04 -26.46
N GLY A 75 18.01 -19.01 -25.73
CA GLY A 75 18.48 -18.75 -24.35
C GLY A 75 17.67 -19.36 -23.20
N TYR A 76 16.45 -19.86 -23.42
CA TYR A 76 15.61 -20.39 -22.35
C TYR A 76 15.62 -21.93 -22.34
N GLY A 77 16.46 -22.52 -21.49
CA GLY A 77 16.29 -23.91 -21.04
C GLY A 77 17.38 -24.93 -21.37
N ASN A 78 18.66 -24.58 -21.41
CA ASN A 78 19.75 -25.56 -21.28
C ASN A 78 20.19 -25.67 -19.81
N ASN A 79 19.44 -26.46 -19.04
CA ASN A 79 19.97 -27.08 -17.83
C ASN A 79 19.89 -28.60 -18.02
N SER A 80 20.93 -29.15 -18.64
CA SER A 80 21.30 -30.55 -18.50
C SER A 80 22.74 -30.58 -18.01
N SER A 81 22.89 -31.12 -16.80
CA SER A 81 24.13 -31.58 -16.20
C SER A 81 25.03 -32.37 -17.16
N ASN A 82 26.31 -32.00 -17.30
CA ASN A 82 27.47 -32.74 -16.75
C ASN A 82 28.80 -32.38 -17.45
N SER A 83 29.87 -32.44 -16.66
CA SER A 83 31.29 -32.71 -16.99
C SER A 83 32.07 -31.74 -17.88
N GLY A 84 33.14 -31.20 -17.29
CA GLY A 84 34.00 -30.20 -17.89
C GLY A 84 34.88 -30.70 -19.05
N SER A 85 35.41 -29.73 -19.77
CA SER A 85 36.72 -29.80 -20.42
C SER A 85 37.20 -28.38 -20.72
N ARG A 86 38.41 -28.09 -20.26
CA ARG A 86 39.22 -26.96 -20.71
C ARG A 86 39.50 -27.12 -22.21
N SER A 87 39.42 -26.04 -22.97
CA SER A 87 40.40 -25.79 -24.03
C SER A 87 40.42 -24.31 -24.40
N ASN A 88 41.65 -23.84 -24.47
CA ASN A 88 42.13 -22.56 -24.95
C ASN A 88 42.27 -22.62 -26.49
N VAL A 89 42.64 -21.48 -27.11
CA VAL A 89 42.90 -21.21 -28.55
C VAL A 89 41.68 -20.57 -29.24
N GLY A 90 41.73 -19.41 -29.93
CA GLY A 90 42.81 -18.50 -30.34
C GLY A 90 42.52 -17.94 -31.74
N SER A 91 42.58 -16.60 -31.91
CA SER A 91 42.69 -15.82 -33.18
C SER A 91 41.43 -15.74 -34.08
N SER A 92 41.06 -14.65 -34.76
CA SER A 92 41.67 -13.34 -35.06
C SER A 92 40.62 -12.40 -35.72
N SER A 93 40.92 -11.09 -35.72
CA SER A 93 40.46 -10.03 -36.64
C SER A 93 39.19 -9.26 -36.23
N GLY A 94 39.18 -7.93 -36.06
CA GLY A 94 40.21 -6.91 -36.23
C GLY A 94 39.58 -5.51 -36.11
N TYR A 95 40.35 -4.56 -35.55
CA TYR A 95 40.22 -3.09 -35.62
C TYR A 95 38.91 -2.43 -35.09
N ASN A 96 38.91 -1.32 -34.35
CA ASN A 96 39.95 -0.33 -34.07
C ASN A 96 39.67 0.38 -32.74
N GLN A 97 40.74 0.82 -32.10
CA GLN A 97 40.77 1.52 -30.82
C GLN A 97 41.32 2.94 -31.04
N SER A 98 40.76 3.93 -30.36
CA SER A 98 41.54 5.12 -29.98
C SER A 98 40.92 5.85 -28.78
N TYR A 99 41.62 5.65 -27.67
CA TYR A 99 41.80 6.45 -26.45
C TYR A 99 42.05 7.94 -26.72
N ILE A 100 41.59 8.82 -25.81
CA ILE A 100 42.44 9.87 -25.20
C ILE A 100 42.07 9.98 -23.71
N SER A 101 43.09 9.87 -22.88
CA SER A 101 43.14 10.03 -21.44
C SER A 101 43.11 11.50 -21.01
N GLY A 102 42.58 11.78 -19.81
CA GLY A 102 42.83 13.02 -19.09
C GLY A 102 42.24 12.97 -17.69
N GLY A 103 43.01 12.45 -16.72
CA GLY A 103 42.64 12.44 -15.33
C GLY A 103 42.85 13.79 -14.65
N HIS A 104 42.05 14.06 -13.61
CA HIS A 104 42.52 14.85 -12.46
C HIS A 104 41.92 14.28 -11.18
N ASN A 105 42.84 14.04 -10.26
CA ASN A 105 42.68 13.55 -8.92
C ASN A 105 42.71 14.78 -8.00
N THR A 106 41.69 14.98 -7.16
CA THR A 106 41.79 15.90 -6.02
C THR A 106 41.16 15.26 -4.81
N SER A 107 42.05 14.77 -3.94
CA SER A 107 41.78 14.32 -2.60
C SER A 107 41.49 15.51 -1.69
N TYR A 108 40.46 15.41 -0.84
CA TYR A 108 40.40 16.12 0.43
C TYR A 108 40.24 15.10 1.55
N ASN A 109 41.30 14.94 2.33
CA ASN A 109 41.28 14.29 3.64
C ASN A 109 40.66 15.26 4.64
N VAL A 110 39.54 14.90 5.29
CA VAL A 110 39.15 15.47 6.58
C VAL A 110 38.59 14.39 7.49
N SER A 111 39.37 14.15 8.54
CA SER A 111 39.14 13.59 9.86
C SER A 111 37.75 13.05 10.25
N LYS A 112 37.81 11.78 10.66
CA LYS A 112 36.84 10.97 11.43
C LYS A 112 36.38 11.68 12.73
N PRO A 113 35.06 11.76 13.00
CA PRO A 113 34.56 11.86 14.37
C PRO A 113 34.02 10.51 14.86
N THR A 114 34.51 10.16 16.03
CA THR A 114 34.10 9.12 16.99
C THR A 114 32.60 8.77 17.01
N ALA A 115 32.34 7.46 17.05
CA ALA A 115 31.05 6.86 17.39
C ALA A 115 30.50 7.42 18.72
N LYS A 116 29.20 7.77 18.73
CA LYS A 116 28.42 8.11 19.93
C LYS A 116 27.13 7.29 19.96
N PRO A 117 26.58 7.04 21.16
CA PRO A 117 25.94 5.77 21.50
C PRO A 117 24.48 5.65 21.04
N LYS A 118 24.10 4.40 20.82
CA LYS A 118 22.76 3.88 20.53
C LYS A 118 21.75 4.38 21.59
N PRO A 119 20.64 5.04 21.22
CA PRO A 119 19.57 5.30 22.17
C PRO A 119 18.83 3.98 22.47
N THR A 120 18.89 3.58 23.74
CA THR A 120 18.11 2.50 24.32
C THR A 120 16.66 2.98 24.45
N TYR A 121 15.75 2.48 23.61
CA TYR A 121 14.32 2.73 23.79
C TYR A 121 13.75 1.74 24.80
N SER A 122 13.21 2.27 25.90
CA SER A 122 12.42 1.52 26.88
C SER A 122 11.00 1.30 26.34
N GLU A 123 10.65 0.03 26.17
CA GLU A 123 9.42 -0.50 25.59
C GLU A 123 8.23 -0.42 26.58
N SER A 124 7.90 0.78 27.10
CA SER A 124 6.92 0.92 28.19
C SER A 124 5.76 1.92 27.96
N GLN A 125 5.53 2.41 26.74
CA GLN A 125 4.42 3.35 26.48
C GLN A 125 3.34 2.87 25.49
N PHE A 126 3.33 1.58 25.10
CA PHE A 126 2.31 1.02 24.19
C PHE A 126 1.29 0.06 24.82
N ASN A 127 1.24 -0.02 26.16
CA ASN A 127 0.18 -0.76 26.86
C ASN A 127 -0.92 0.17 27.38
N SER A 128 -1.76 0.70 26.48
CA SER A 128 -3.10 1.19 26.84
C SER A 128 -4.00 1.36 25.61
N PHE A 129 -4.37 0.26 24.96
CA PHE A 129 -5.57 0.21 24.11
C PHE A 129 -6.50 -0.92 24.58
N ALA A 130 -7.16 -0.68 25.71
CA ALA A 130 -8.38 -1.37 26.10
C ALA A 130 -9.26 -0.35 26.83
N ALA A 131 -10.49 -0.13 26.34
CA ALA A 131 -11.53 0.61 27.04
C ALA A 131 -12.69 -0.35 27.37
N PRO A 132 -13.55 -0.04 28.35
CA PRO A 132 -13.28 0.04 29.77
C PRO A 132 -14.06 -1.06 30.53
N SER A 133 -13.56 -1.50 31.69
CA SER A 133 -14.36 -2.25 32.67
C SER A 133 -14.51 -1.41 33.93
N SER A 134 -15.76 -1.19 34.31
CA SER A 134 -16.24 -0.53 35.54
C SER A 134 -15.41 -0.87 36.77
N LYS A 135 -14.91 0.16 37.47
CA LYS A 135 -14.41 0.05 38.84
C LYS A 135 -15.58 0.05 39.81
N VAL A 136 -15.58 -0.91 40.73
CA VAL A 136 -16.06 -0.70 42.11
C VAL A 136 -14.87 -1.03 43.00
N ASP A 137 -14.49 -0.06 43.82
CA ASP A 137 -13.33 -0.06 44.70
C ASP A 137 -13.47 -1.06 45.86
N ASN A 138 -12.35 -1.69 46.25
CA ASN A 138 -11.85 -1.51 47.62
C ASN A 138 -10.36 -1.91 47.73
N GLN A 139 -9.57 -1.03 48.34
CA GLN A 139 -8.14 -1.20 48.64
C GLN A 139 -7.93 -1.79 50.05
N TYR A 140 -6.78 -2.47 50.23
CA TYR A 140 -5.89 -2.55 51.43
C TYR A 140 -6.54 -2.83 52.82
N SER A 141 -6.00 -3.61 53.77
CA SER A 141 -4.65 -4.12 54.04
C SER A 141 -4.69 -4.93 55.35
N GLY A 142 -3.74 -5.85 55.51
CA GLY A 142 -2.93 -5.91 56.74
C GLY A 142 -3.39 -6.80 57.91
N SER A 143 -2.61 -7.85 58.12
CA SER A 143 -1.99 -8.22 59.40
C SER A 143 -2.76 -9.05 60.45
N SER A 144 -2.20 -10.27 60.63
CA SER A 144 -1.70 -10.82 61.89
C SER A 144 -2.56 -11.79 62.73
N SER A 145 -1.96 -12.97 62.90
CA SER A 145 -1.82 -13.78 64.11
C SER A 145 -3.01 -14.50 64.77
N ASN A 146 -2.89 -15.84 64.70
CA ASN A 146 -2.90 -16.82 65.79
C ASN A 146 -4.20 -17.43 66.38
N VAL A 147 -4.11 -18.77 66.52
CA VAL A 147 -4.63 -19.63 67.62
C VAL A 147 -5.99 -20.34 67.41
N SER A 148 -5.85 -21.64 67.06
CA SER A 148 -6.28 -22.82 67.87
C SER A 148 -7.68 -23.46 67.76
N ARG A 149 -7.61 -24.75 67.38
CA ARG A 149 -8.30 -25.96 67.90
C ARG A 149 -9.72 -26.37 67.43
N ARG A 150 -9.70 -27.59 66.86
CA ARG A 150 -10.53 -28.80 67.09
C ARG A 150 -12.03 -28.82 66.69
N GLY A 151 -12.35 -29.81 65.87
CA GLY A 151 -13.64 -30.52 65.87
C GLY A 151 -13.96 -31.24 64.55
N PRO A 152 -14.06 -32.58 64.49
CA PRO A 152 -14.45 -33.32 63.28
C PRO A 152 -15.97 -33.54 63.24
N GLY A 153 -16.59 -33.42 62.06
CA GLY A 153 -18.05 -33.60 61.95
C GLY A 153 -18.56 -33.63 60.51
N GLN A 154 -18.62 -34.84 59.98
CA GLN A 154 -19.62 -35.44 59.08
C GLN A 154 -20.42 -34.59 58.07
N SER A 155 -20.50 -35.19 56.88
CA SER A 155 -21.30 -34.89 55.69
C SER A 155 -22.75 -34.47 55.93
N PHE A 156 -23.20 -33.46 55.18
CA PHE A 156 -24.58 -33.40 54.69
C PHE A 156 -24.59 -32.91 53.23
N ASN A 157 -24.96 -33.83 52.33
CA ASN A 157 -25.36 -33.51 50.96
C ASN A 157 -26.67 -32.70 51.02
N LYS A 158 -26.64 -31.45 50.57
CA LYS A 158 -27.86 -30.72 50.18
C LYS A 158 -27.75 -30.33 48.72
N SER A 159 -28.20 -31.25 47.87
CA SER A 159 -28.58 -30.97 46.49
C SER A 159 -29.58 -29.82 46.49
N THR A 160 -29.14 -28.66 46.02
CA THR A 160 -30.03 -27.58 45.59
C THR A 160 -29.71 -27.29 44.14
N THR A 161 -30.52 -27.92 43.29
CA THR A 161 -30.69 -27.60 41.88
C THR A 161 -31.13 -26.15 41.76
N THR A 162 -30.19 -25.27 41.42
CA THR A 162 -30.52 -23.97 40.84
C THR A 162 -29.98 -23.94 39.42
N ALA A 163 -30.88 -24.14 38.47
CA ALA A 163 -30.63 -24.00 37.05
C ALA A 163 -30.26 -22.54 36.76
N ALA A 164 -28.96 -22.25 36.73
CA ALA A 164 -28.46 -21.00 36.19
C ALA A 164 -28.69 -21.01 34.68
N LYS A 165 -29.69 -20.27 34.21
CA LYS A 165 -29.84 -19.90 32.80
C LYS A 165 -28.59 -19.13 32.37
N SER A 166 -27.62 -19.80 31.75
CA SER A 166 -26.57 -19.14 31.02
C SER A 166 -27.20 -18.45 29.82
N LYS A 167 -27.25 -17.11 29.83
CA LYS A 167 -27.43 -16.35 28.59
C LYS A 167 -26.21 -16.66 27.73
N ALA A 168 -26.38 -17.48 26.70
CA ALA A 168 -25.34 -17.76 25.73
C ALA A 168 -24.84 -16.41 25.18
N LYS A 169 -23.58 -16.06 25.48
CA LYS A 169 -22.91 -14.89 24.92
C LYS A 169 -22.81 -15.17 23.42
N ALA A 170 -23.33 -14.25 22.59
CA ALA A 170 -23.27 -14.39 21.14
C ALA A 170 -21.83 -14.72 20.68
N PRO A 171 -21.66 -15.55 19.63
CA PRO A 171 -20.34 -15.90 19.13
C PRO A 171 -19.58 -14.62 18.74
N ALA A 172 -18.41 -14.44 19.35
CA ALA A 172 -17.51 -13.34 19.04
C ALA A 172 -16.52 -13.81 17.98
N TYR A 173 -16.54 -13.16 16.82
CA TYR A 173 -15.58 -13.42 15.75
C TYR A 173 -14.38 -12.50 15.92
N TYR A 174 -13.19 -12.99 15.63
CA TYR A 174 -11.97 -12.20 15.64
C TYR A 174 -11.32 -12.29 14.27
N GLY A 175 -11.20 -11.17 13.58
CA GLY A 175 -10.38 -11.11 12.38
C GLY A 175 -8.93 -10.80 12.76
N VAL A 176 -7.98 -11.45 12.10
CA VAL A 176 -6.52 -11.27 12.26
C VAL A 176 -5.92 -11.07 10.87
N ASN A 177 -5.10 -10.04 10.70
CA ASN A 177 -4.35 -9.76 9.48
C ASN A 177 -2.86 -9.73 9.80
N TYR A 178 -2.08 -10.43 9.01
CA TYR A 178 -0.63 -10.57 9.15
C TYR A 178 0.11 -9.60 8.24
N SER A 179 1.35 -9.27 8.59
CA SER A 179 2.23 -8.38 7.83
C SER A 179 2.65 -8.93 6.46
N ASN A 180 2.51 -10.24 6.24
CA ASN A 180 2.77 -10.93 4.98
C ASN A 180 1.55 -10.96 4.02
N GLY A 181 0.45 -10.30 4.38
CA GLY A 181 -0.79 -10.27 3.58
C GLY A 181 -1.75 -11.44 3.82
N GLU A 182 -1.40 -12.41 4.68
CA GLU A 182 -2.32 -13.47 5.08
C GLU A 182 -3.35 -12.96 6.10
N SER A 183 -4.46 -13.68 6.23
CA SER A 183 -5.50 -13.36 7.21
C SER A 183 -6.15 -14.62 7.81
N LYS A 184 -6.71 -14.46 9.00
CA LYS A 184 -7.36 -15.54 9.75
C LYS A 184 -8.58 -15.03 10.50
N ILE A 185 -9.66 -15.79 10.48
CA ILE A 185 -10.82 -15.57 11.34
C ILE A 185 -10.80 -16.61 12.46
N CYS A 186 -10.83 -16.15 13.71
CA CYS A 186 -10.92 -16.97 14.90
C CYS A 186 -12.32 -16.85 15.51
N ASN A 187 -12.86 -17.96 16.02
CA ASN A 187 -14.19 -18.00 16.63
C ASN A 187 -14.14 -17.91 18.18
N SER A 188 -12.93 -17.77 18.74
CA SER A 188 -12.72 -17.63 20.17
C SER A 188 -11.46 -16.81 20.48
N TRP A 189 -11.43 -16.18 21.66
CA TRP A 189 -10.25 -15.42 22.09
C TRP A 189 -8.99 -16.29 22.28
N PRO A 190 -9.05 -17.51 22.86
CA PRO A 190 -7.85 -18.35 22.97
C PRO A 190 -7.21 -18.70 21.61
N GLU A 191 -8.05 -18.94 20.60
CA GLU A 191 -7.60 -19.19 19.23
C GLU A 191 -6.96 -17.94 18.60
N CYS A 192 -7.60 -16.78 18.77
CA CYS A 192 -7.09 -15.49 18.30
C CYS A 192 -5.77 -15.13 18.99
N LEU A 193 -5.69 -15.32 20.31
CA LEU A 193 -4.50 -15.07 21.10
C LEU A 193 -3.31 -15.90 20.59
N SER A 194 -3.53 -17.19 20.31
CA SER A 194 -2.49 -18.05 19.71
C SER A 194 -2.02 -17.52 18.35
N ALA A 195 -2.95 -16.99 17.55
CA ALA A 195 -2.68 -16.49 16.21
C ALA A 195 -1.86 -15.18 16.21
N VAL A 196 -1.97 -14.35 17.24
CA VAL A 196 -1.29 -13.03 17.31
C VAL A 196 -0.03 -13.03 18.18
N LYS A 197 0.10 -14.00 19.10
CA LYS A 197 1.21 -14.06 20.05
C LYS A 197 2.55 -14.24 19.31
N HIS A 198 3.53 -13.42 19.66
CA HIS A 198 4.89 -13.41 19.06
C HIS A 198 4.96 -13.04 17.58
N GLN A 199 3.89 -12.50 17.01
CA GLN A 199 3.88 -12.03 15.63
C GLN A 199 4.03 -10.50 15.59
N ARG A 200 5.00 -10.01 14.82
CA ARG A 200 5.22 -8.56 14.63
C ARG A 200 4.35 -8.05 13.46
N GLY A 201 3.79 -6.85 13.62
CA GLY A 201 2.96 -6.22 12.58
C GLY A 201 1.59 -6.88 12.36
N VAL A 202 1.09 -7.65 13.33
CA VAL A 202 -0.24 -8.28 13.25
C VAL A 202 -1.31 -7.35 13.79
N THR A 203 -2.44 -7.28 13.07
CA THR A 203 -3.60 -6.51 13.50
C THR A 203 -4.81 -7.41 13.67
N TYR A 204 -5.57 -7.20 14.73
CA TYR A 204 -6.74 -8.02 15.03
C TYR A 204 -7.87 -7.19 15.61
N LYS A 205 -9.11 -7.62 15.37
CA LYS A 205 -10.30 -6.96 15.91
C LYS A 205 -11.42 -7.97 16.17
N LYS A 206 -12.20 -7.73 17.22
CA LYS A 206 -13.40 -8.49 17.55
C LYS A 206 -14.62 -7.89 16.83
N PHE A 207 -15.49 -8.77 16.33
CA PHE A 207 -16.72 -8.45 15.64
C PHE A 207 -17.89 -9.26 16.20
N ASP A 208 -19.08 -8.70 16.05
CA ASP A 208 -20.32 -9.35 16.48
C ASP A 208 -20.86 -10.31 15.40
N THR A 209 -20.44 -10.13 14.14
CA THR A 209 -20.84 -11.00 13.02
C THR A 209 -19.64 -11.53 12.24
N LEU A 210 -19.81 -12.73 11.67
CA LEU A 210 -18.81 -13.35 10.80
C LEU A 210 -18.51 -12.48 9.56
N GLU A 211 -19.53 -11.84 8.99
CA GLU A 211 -19.37 -11.00 7.81
C GLU A 211 -18.51 -9.75 8.10
N GLN A 212 -18.64 -9.15 9.29
CA GLN A 212 -17.75 -8.07 9.70
C GLN A 212 -16.30 -8.56 9.89
N ALA A 213 -16.11 -9.76 10.45
CA ALA A 213 -14.78 -10.36 10.57
C ALA A 213 -14.19 -10.70 9.19
N LYS A 214 -15.00 -11.24 8.27
CA LYS A 214 -14.62 -11.50 6.87
C LYS A 214 -14.22 -10.23 6.17
N LEU A 215 -14.99 -9.15 6.30
CA LEU A 215 -14.66 -7.84 5.72
C LEU A 215 -13.35 -7.28 6.28
N PHE A 216 -13.08 -7.52 7.57
CA PHE A 216 -11.81 -7.14 8.18
C PHE A 216 -10.64 -8.00 7.69
N THR A 217 -10.83 -9.30 7.48
CA THR A 217 -9.80 -10.23 7.00
C THR A 217 -9.66 -10.26 5.48
N SER A 218 -10.61 -9.71 4.74
CA SER A 218 -10.56 -9.58 3.29
C SER A 218 -9.69 -8.41 2.85
N LYS A 219 -8.77 -7.95 3.70
CA LYS A 219 -7.72 -7.03 3.28
C LYS A 219 -7.05 -7.62 2.05
N GLY A 220 -7.29 -7.02 0.90
CA GLY A 220 -6.68 -7.45 -0.35
C GLY A 220 -7.41 -7.06 -1.61
N ALA A 221 -8.74 -6.87 -1.60
CA ALA A 221 -9.42 -6.30 -2.75
C ALA A 221 -10.75 -5.69 -2.35
N ALA A 222 -10.92 -4.39 -2.58
CA ALA A 222 -12.27 -3.91 -2.88
C ALA A 222 -12.84 -4.79 -4.01
N PRO A 223 -14.14 -5.14 -3.97
CA PRO A 223 -14.72 -6.02 -4.98
C PRO A 223 -14.32 -5.54 -6.38
N ALA A 224 -13.77 -6.43 -7.21
CA ALA A 224 -13.40 -6.05 -8.56
C ALA A 224 -14.65 -5.47 -9.27
N LEU A 225 -14.49 -4.33 -9.92
CA LEU A 225 -15.56 -3.74 -10.73
C LEU A 225 -16.03 -4.78 -11.76
N SER A 226 -17.35 -4.93 -11.88
CA SER A 226 -17.94 -5.75 -12.95
C SER A 226 -17.59 -5.19 -14.32
N SER A 227 -17.69 -6.01 -15.37
CA SER A 227 -17.38 -5.53 -16.72
C SER A 227 -18.21 -4.31 -17.10
N SER A 228 -19.51 -4.33 -16.81
CA SER A 228 -20.42 -3.21 -17.06
C SER A 228 -20.04 -1.94 -16.31
N GLU A 229 -19.54 -2.05 -15.07
CA GLU A 229 -19.10 -0.87 -14.30
C GLU A 229 -17.82 -0.28 -14.90
N ARG A 230 -16.87 -1.13 -15.33
CA ARG A 230 -15.66 -0.65 -16.01
C ARG A 230 -15.99 0.03 -17.33
N ASP A 231 -16.86 -0.57 -18.13
CA ASP A 231 -17.28 -0.02 -19.43
C ASP A 231 -17.95 1.34 -19.25
N ALA A 232 -18.80 1.50 -18.24
CA ALA A 232 -19.45 2.77 -17.92
C ALA A 232 -18.47 3.87 -17.47
N VAL A 233 -17.44 3.52 -16.69
CA VAL A 233 -16.40 4.47 -16.27
C VAL A 233 -15.55 4.93 -17.45
N GLU A 234 -15.14 4.02 -18.33
CA GLU A 234 -14.38 4.35 -19.54
C GLU A 234 -15.23 5.20 -20.51
N GLU A 235 -16.49 4.84 -20.74
CA GLU A 235 -17.40 5.62 -21.57
C GLU A 235 -17.61 7.03 -21.00
N GLN A 236 -17.80 7.16 -19.69
CA GLN A 236 -17.96 8.47 -19.05
C GLN A 236 -16.71 9.33 -19.20
N TYR A 237 -15.51 8.74 -19.05
CA TYR A 237 -14.26 9.44 -19.28
C TYR A 237 -14.14 9.94 -20.72
N LEU A 238 -14.46 9.09 -21.70
CA LEU A 238 -14.36 9.41 -23.13
C LEU A 238 -15.45 10.37 -23.64
N LYS A 239 -16.54 10.55 -22.91
CA LYS A 239 -17.52 11.62 -23.19
C LYS A 239 -16.92 13.01 -22.92
N ASP A 240 -16.09 13.09 -21.89
CA ASP A 240 -15.53 14.35 -21.41
C ASP A 240 -14.13 14.63 -21.97
N ARG A 241 -13.43 13.60 -22.46
CA ARG A 241 -11.99 13.61 -22.80
C ARG A 241 -11.69 12.73 -24.02
N SER A 242 -10.49 12.84 -24.57
CA SER A 242 -10.06 12.05 -25.75
C SER A 242 -9.47 10.68 -25.39
N ILE A 243 -9.48 9.77 -26.38
CA ILE A 243 -8.80 8.47 -26.29
C ILE A 243 -7.29 8.65 -26.07
N THR A 244 -6.67 9.66 -26.68
CA THR A 244 -5.25 9.98 -26.47
C THR A 244 -4.97 10.31 -25.01
N GLN A 245 -5.79 11.16 -24.38
CA GLN A 245 -5.66 11.48 -22.95
C GLN A 245 -5.86 10.23 -22.07
N LEU A 246 -6.76 9.32 -22.43
CA LEU A 246 -6.92 8.05 -21.71
C LEU A 246 -5.65 7.18 -21.81
N GLN A 247 -5.04 7.10 -23.00
CA GLN A 247 -3.81 6.33 -23.22
C GLN A 247 -2.62 6.94 -22.47
N GLU A 248 -2.49 8.27 -22.45
CA GLU A 248 -1.49 9.00 -21.68
C GLU A 248 -1.67 8.77 -20.18
N GLN A 249 -2.89 8.92 -19.66
CA GLN A 249 -3.22 8.71 -18.26
C GLN A 249 -2.91 7.27 -17.79
N ARG A 250 -3.25 6.27 -18.61
CA ARG A 250 -2.92 4.86 -18.35
C ARG A 250 -1.41 4.64 -18.33
N SER A 251 -0.69 5.27 -19.25
CA SER A 251 0.77 5.10 -19.42
C SER A 251 1.62 5.90 -18.43
N ALA A 252 1.02 6.81 -17.66
CA ALA A 252 1.74 7.57 -16.63
C ALA A 252 2.49 6.63 -15.67
N PRO A 253 3.71 6.97 -15.22
CA PRO A 253 4.41 6.15 -14.24
C PRO A 253 3.77 6.29 -12.85
N VAL A 254 3.95 5.27 -12.01
CA VAL A 254 3.60 5.38 -10.58
C VAL A 254 4.67 6.24 -9.90
N GLN A 255 4.24 7.36 -9.32
CA GLN A 255 5.08 8.26 -8.52
C GLN A 255 4.92 7.92 -7.03
N ARG A 256 6.04 7.64 -6.37
CA ARG A 256 6.08 7.47 -4.92
C ARG A 256 6.26 8.83 -4.26
N VAL A 257 5.35 9.19 -3.37
CA VAL A 257 5.37 10.43 -2.59
C VAL A 257 5.80 10.07 -1.18
N TYR A 258 6.94 10.62 -0.75
CA TYR A 258 7.54 10.35 0.54
C TYR A 258 7.09 11.39 1.56
N MET A 259 6.88 10.97 2.80
CA MET A 259 6.49 11.86 3.89
C MET A 259 7.21 11.47 5.17
N ASP A 260 7.55 12.49 5.97
CA ASP A 260 8.24 12.30 7.23
C ASP A 260 7.91 13.41 8.26
N GLY A 261 7.96 13.07 9.54
CA GLY A 261 7.80 13.97 10.67
C GLY A 261 9.12 14.18 11.41
N SER A 262 9.39 15.41 11.85
CA SER A 262 10.55 15.72 12.67
C SER A 262 10.16 16.40 13.96
N TYR A 263 10.73 15.93 15.08
CA TYR A 263 10.65 16.58 16.37
C TYR A 263 12.03 16.70 16.98
N MET A 264 12.54 17.92 17.10
CA MET A 264 13.85 18.21 17.69
C MET A 264 13.83 19.56 18.39
N ASN A 265 14.59 19.69 19.50
CA ASN A 265 14.72 20.94 20.25
C ASN A 265 13.38 21.59 20.62
N ASN A 266 12.38 20.78 21.02
CA ASN A 266 11.00 21.20 21.30
C ASN A 266 10.32 21.95 20.13
N LYS A 267 10.72 21.64 18.90
CA LYS A 267 10.08 22.10 17.66
C LYS A 267 9.66 20.91 16.82
N ALA A 268 8.54 21.03 16.13
CA ALA A 268 8.03 19.99 15.25
C ALA A 268 7.81 20.54 13.83
N GLY A 269 8.08 19.72 12.83
CA GLY A 269 7.86 20.02 11.43
C GLY A 269 7.60 18.76 10.63
N TYR A 270 7.07 18.91 9.42
CA TYR A 270 6.81 17.80 8.52
C TYR A 270 7.30 18.10 7.12
N GLY A 271 7.68 17.04 6.42
CA GLY A 271 8.23 17.06 5.08
C GLY A 271 7.42 16.18 4.14
N ILE A 272 7.21 16.66 2.91
CA ILE A 272 6.59 15.88 1.83
C ILE A 272 7.46 16.04 0.59
N TYR A 273 7.88 14.93 0.00
CA TYR A 273 8.82 14.88 -1.11
C TYR A 273 8.23 14.11 -2.31
N PHE A 274 8.02 14.82 -3.41
CA PHE A 274 7.58 14.27 -4.71
C PHE A 274 8.76 13.93 -5.62
N GLY A 275 9.91 14.58 -5.43
CA GLY A 275 11.09 14.43 -6.27
C GLY A 275 12.03 15.63 -6.13
N ALA A 276 13.21 15.54 -6.73
CA ALA A 276 14.15 16.67 -6.77
C ALA A 276 13.50 17.86 -7.48
N ASP A 277 13.62 19.04 -6.87
CA ASP A 277 13.10 20.31 -7.39
C ASP A 277 11.59 20.33 -7.73
N ASP A 278 10.81 19.35 -7.25
CA ASP A 278 9.36 19.33 -7.47
C ASP A 278 8.70 20.47 -6.66
N PRO A 279 7.93 21.38 -7.31
CA PRO A 279 7.33 22.53 -6.65
C PRO A 279 6.26 22.15 -5.62
N ARG A 280 5.82 20.89 -5.59
CA ARG A 280 4.88 20.35 -4.60
C ARG A 280 5.57 19.88 -3.33
N ASN A 281 6.90 19.91 -3.26
CA ASN A 281 7.63 19.59 -2.04
C ASN A 281 7.25 20.55 -0.91
N VAL A 282 7.07 20.01 0.29
CA VAL A 282 6.61 20.76 1.48
C VAL A 282 7.61 20.61 2.61
N ALA A 283 7.90 21.73 3.28
CA ALA A 283 8.67 21.78 4.53
C ALA A 283 8.00 22.79 5.46
N GLU A 284 7.11 22.34 6.34
CA GLU A 284 6.24 23.21 7.14
C GLU A 284 6.35 22.90 8.65
N PRO A 285 6.19 23.92 9.52
CA PRO A 285 6.10 23.69 10.95
C PRO A 285 4.78 23.02 11.34
N VAL A 286 4.79 22.31 12.46
CA VAL A 286 3.59 21.69 13.04
C VAL A 286 2.94 22.68 14.01
N HIS A 287 1.70 23.08 13.71
CA HIS A 287 0.92 23.97 14.55
C HIS A 287 -0.08 23.20 15.43
N ALA A 288 0.38 22.69 16.57
CA ALA A 288 -0.46 21.98 17.53
C ALA A 288 -0.18 22.43 18.98
N LYS A 289 -1.17 22.26 19.87
CA LYS A 289 -1.03 22.57 21.31
C LYS A 289 0.02 21.70 21.98
N GLU A 290 0.06 20.43 21.59
CA GLU A 290 1.05 19.46 22.01
C GLU A 290 1.78 18.97 20.76
N ILE A 291 3.10 18.95 20.82
CA ILE A 291 3.96 18.50 19.73
C ILE A 291 4.90 17.42 20.23
N ASP A 292 5.09 16.39 19.41
CA ASP A 292 6.06 15.32 19.55
C ASP A 292 6.27 14.68 18.17
N SER A 293 7.11 13.64 18.10
CA SER A 293 7.37 12.92 16.85
C SER A 293 6.09 12.35 16.24
N TYR A 294 5.19 11.83 17.07
CA TYR A 294 3.93 11.24 16.59
C TYR A 294 3.02 12.28 15.94
N VAL A 295 2.86 13.45 16.56
CA VAL A 295 2.09 14.55 15.98
C VAL A 295 2.71 14.99 14.66
N ALA A 296 4.04 15.06 14.55
CA ALA A 296 4.70 15.40 13.30
C ALA A 296 4.39 14.39 12.17
N GLU A 297 4.43 13.09 12.44
CA GLU A 297 4.03 12.04 11.48
C GLU A 297 2.59 12.17 11.01
N VAL A 298 1.67 12.48 11.93
CA VAL A 298 0.24 12.65 11.60
C VAL A 298 0.04 13.86 10.68
N TYR A 299 0.77 14.95 10.90
CA TYR A 299 0.74 16.13 10.04
C TYR A 299 1.36 15.85 8.67
N ALA A 300 2.48 15.13 8.61
CA ALA A 300 3.09 14.68 7.35
C ALA A 300 2.10 13.86 6.53
N THR A 301 1.43 12.90 7.19
CA THR A 301 0.40 12.05 6.61
C THR A 301 -0.77 12.86 6.05
N ARG A 302 -1.35 13.75 6.86
CA ARG A 302 -2.46 14.60 6.41
C ARG A 302 -2.05 15.49 5.25
N GLY A 303 -0.86 16.09 5.30
CA GLY A 303 -0.35 16.98 4.28
C GLY A 303 -0.16 16.28 2.93
N ALA A 304 0.49 15.12 2.91
CA ALA A 304 0.72 14.36 1.68
C ALA A 304 -0.60 13.93 1.03
N LEU A 305 -1.53 13.40 1.84
CA LEU A 305 -2.86 13.02 1.39
C LEU A 305 -3.66 14.20 0.87
N LYS A 306 -3.55 15.37 1.52
CA LYS A 306 -4.22 16.58 1.07
C LYS A 306 -3.73 17.01 -0.32
N LEU A 307 -2.42 17.01 -0.57
CA LEU A 307 -1.89 17.37 -1.89
C LEU A 307 -2.41 16.44 -2.99
N ILE A 308 -2.42 15.13 -2.74
CA ILE A 308 -2.93 14.13 -3.68
C ILE A 308 -4.44 14.32 -3.90
N HIS A 309 -5.20 14.54 -2.83
CA HIS A 309 -6.64 14.79 -2.90
C HIS A 309 -6.98 16.10 -3.63
N ASP A 310 -6.18 17.15 -3.45
CA ASP A 310 -6.37 18.43 -4.15
C ASP A 310 -6.08 18.26 -5.66
N GLU A 311 -5.10 17.44 -6.04
CA GLU A 311 -4.86 17.07 -7.45
C GLU A 311 -5.99 16.20 -8.03
N MET A 312 -6.51 15.23 -7.26
CA MET A 312 -7.72 14.47 -7.60
C MET A 312 -8.92 15.38 -7.85
N THR A 313 -9.09 16.41 -7.02
CA THR A 313 -10.17 17.40 -7.16
C THR A 313 -10.03 18.17 -8.46
N LYS A 314 -8.81 18.65 -8.78
CA LYS A 314 -8.52 19.31 -10.06
C LYS A 314 -8.80 18.40 -11.25
N PHE A 315 -8.45 17.12 -11.16
CA PHE A 315 -8.69 16.15 -12.23
C PHE A 315 -10.19 15.94 -12.47
N ASN A 316 -10.98 15.77 -11.40
CA ASN A 316 -12.44 15.66 -11.47
C ASN A 316 -13.11 16.92 -12.02
N ASN A 317 -12.59 18.09 -11.64
CA ASN A 317 -13.05 19.39 -12.13
C ASN A 317 -12.59 19.71 -13.56
N LYS A 318 -11.73 18.86 -14.15
CA LYS A 318 -11.13 19.06 -15.47
C LYS A 318 -10.19 20.27 -15.54
N ASP A 319 -9.62 20.66 -14.41
CA ASP A 319 -8.58 21.70 -14.32
C ASP A 319 -7.19 21.16 -14.76
N ILE A 320 -7.02 19.84 -14.71
CA ILE A 320 -5.84 19.14 -15.23
C ILE A 320 -6.25 17.96 -16.11
N ASP A 321 -5.48 17.75 -17.18
CA ASP A 321 -5.72 16.66 -18.12
C ASP A 321 -5.21 15.33 -17.60
N ILE A 322 -4.04 15.31 -16.96
CA ILE A 322 -3.41 14.10 -16.46
C ILE A 322 -3.13 14.27 -14.96
N MET A 323 -3.51 13.26 -14.19
CA MET A 323 -3.19 13.14 -12.77
C MET A 323 -2.12 12.08 -12.58
N GLY A 324 -1.16 12.32 -11.68
CA GLY A 324 -0.16 11.30 -11.35
C GLY A 324 -0.78 10.05 -10.72
N LYS A 325 -0.17 8.88 -10.91
CA LYS A 325 -0.50 7.64 -10.18
C LYS A 325 0.33 7.58 -8.92
N TYR A 326 -0.28 7.76 -7.75
CA TYR A 326 0.48 7.95 -6.50
C TYR A 326 0.58 6.69 -5.64
N THR A 327 1.69 6.56 -4.91
CA THR A 327 1.84 5.66 -3.77
C THR A 327 2.50 6.44 -2.65
N LEU A 328 1.98 6.34 -1.42
CA LEU A 328 2.59 6.99 -0.26
C LEU A 328 3.71 6.13 0.32
N ALA A 329 4.77 6.77 0.81
CA ALA A 329 5.88 6.08 1.46
C ALA A 329 6.34 6.81 2.72
N THR A 330 6.63 6.04 3.77
CA THR A 330 7.12 6.53 5.06
C THR A 330 7.86 5.42 5.79
N ASP A 331 8.81 5.76 6.65
CA ASP A 331 9.45 4.82 7.58
C ASP A 331 8.68 4.70 8.93
N SER A 332 7.65 5.51 9.13
CA SER A 332 6.75 5.45 10.27
C SER A 332 5.79 4.26 10.17
N GLU A 333 6.13 3.15 10.85
CA GLU A 333 5.20 2.02 11.05
C GLU A 333 3.87 2.47 11.68
N THR A 334 3.90 3.55 12.47
CA THR A 334 2.70 4.12 13.09
C THR A 334 1.74 4.69 12.05
N ALA A 335 2.24 5.46 11.07
CA ALA A 335 1.41 6.04 10.02
C ALA A 335 0.72 4.95 9.18
N ILE A 336 1.46 3.89 8.83
CA ILE A 336 0.95 2.75 8.07
C ILE A 336 -0.10 1.99 8.88
N GLY A 337 0.22 1.68 10.13
CA GLY A 337 -0.68 0.98 11.03
C GLY A 337 -2.01 1.72 11.16
N LEU A 338 -1.96 3.04 11.36
CA LEU A 338 -3.15 3.87 11.53
C LEU A 338 -4.06 3.84 10.30
N LEU A 339 -3.51 4.07 9.10
CA LEU A 339 -4.29 4.16 7.87
C LEU A 339 -4.86 2.80 7.44
N ASP A 340 -4.04 1.75 7.43
CA ASP A 340 -4.45 0.46 6.86
C ASP A 340 -5.21 -0.44 7.84
N ASN A 341 -5.02 -0.27 9.15
CA ASN A 341 -5.47 -1.27 10.11
C ASN A 341 -6.53 -0.77 11.08
N TYR A 342 -6.48 0.50 11.47
CA TYR A 342 -7.23 0.96 12.62
C TYR A 342 -8.35 1.91 12.24
N ALA A 343 -8.06 2.89 11.40
CA ALA A 343 -8.90 4.07 11.32
C ALA A 343 -10.22 3.89 10.57
N SER A 344 -10.32 2.94 9.63
CA SER A 344 -11.59 2.59 8.97
C SER A 344 -12.64 2.02 9.93
N THR A 345 -12.22 1.65 11.13
CA THR A 345 -13.06 0.97 12.11
C THR A 345 -13.31 1.79 13.37
N TRP A 346 -12.80 3.03 13.42
CA TRP A 346 -12.89 3.92 14.57
C TRP A 346 -14.15 4.79 14.53
N LYS A 347 -14.69 5.06 15.71
CA LYS A 347 -15.72 6.08 15.95
C LYS A 347 -15.06 7.43 16.19
N ASP A 348 -15.82 8.50 15.99
CA ASP A 348 -15.39 9.88 16.23
C ASP A 348 -14.73 10.08 17.60
N SER A 349 -15.33 9.52 18.66
CA SER A 349 -14.80 9.62 20.03
C SER A 349 -13.45 8.93 20.24
N GLU A 350 -13.05 7.99 19.37
CA GLU A 350 -11.73 7.36 19.43
C GLU A 350 -10.64 8.28 18.87
N PHE A 351 -10.99 9.19 17.96
CA PHE A 351 -10.09 10.23 17.48
C PHE A 351 -9.91 11.32 18.56
N ASP A 352 -11.01 11.75 19.21
CA ASP A 352 -10.99 12.83 20.20
C ASP A 352 -10.04 12.55 21.38
N ASN A 353 -9.84 11.28 21.72
CA ASN A 353 -8.97 10.86 22.81
C ASN A 353 -7.48 10.75 22.42
N ARG A 354 -7.09 11.21 21.21
CA ARG A 354 -5.72 11.13 20.71
C ARG A 354 -5.12 12.50 20.49
N LYS A 355 -3.79 12.58 20.66
CA LYS A 355 -3.01 13.73 20.18
C LYS A 355 -3.23 13.90 18.69
N ALA A 356 -3.41 15.15 18.26
CA ALA A 356 -3.75 15.48 16.87
C ALA A 356 -4.98 14.72 16.32
N GLY A 357 -5.91 14.29 17.17
CA GLY A 357 -7.06 13.46 16.80
C GLY A 357 -7.88 13.99 15.63
N GLY A 358 -8.14 15.30 15.61
CA GLY A 358 -8.84 15.95 14.49
C GLY A 358 -8.07 15.88 13.17
N VAL A 359 -6.74 16.08 13.20
CA VAL A 359 -5.88 16.00 12.01
C VAL A 359 -5.76 14.54 11.53
N LEU A 360 -5.69 13.59 12.46
CA LEU A 360 -5.69 12.18 12.14
C LEU A 360 -7.02 11.75 11.48
N LYS A 361 -8.15 12.23 12.02
CA LYS A 361 -9.48 11.98 11.44
C LYS A 361 -9.56 12.49 10.00
N GLU A 362 -9.03 13.69 9.75
CA GLU A 362 -8.94 14.27 8.41
C GLU A 362 -8.05 13.43 7.49
N ALA A 363 -6.85 13.04 7.93
CA ALA A 363 -5.94 12.19 7.15
C ALA A 363 -6.60 10.87 6.74
N VAL A 364 -7.30 10.21 7.66
CA VAL A 364 -8.00 8.94 7.40
C VAL A 364 -9.11 9.11 6.39
N LYS A 365 -9.87 10.20 6.50
CA LYS A 365 -10.91 10.54 5.53
C LYS A 365 -10.30 10.71 4.13
N LEU A 366 -9.24 11.51 4.01
CA LEU A 366 -8.55 11.75 2.74
C LEU A 366 -7.98 10.45 2.15
N TYR A 367 -7.36 9.59 2.98
CA TYR A 367 -6.84 8.29 2.55
C TYR A 367 -7.92 7.42 1.91
N LYS A 368 -9.09 7.35 2.56
CA LYS A 368 -10.23 6.60 2.04
C LYS A 368 -10.74 7.20 0.73
N GLU A 369 -10.91 8.52 0.66
CA GLU A 369 -11.39 9.21 -0.54
C GLU A 369 -10.47 8.99 -1.74
N VAL A 370 -9.15 9.12 -1.54
CA VAL A 370 -8.14 8.86 -2.58
C VAL A 370 -8.15 7.39 -3.00
N LYS A 371 -8.19 6.45 -2.05
CA LYS A 371 -8.21 5.02 -2.34
C LYS A 371 -9.47 4.60 -3.11
N ASP A 372 -10.64 5.09 -2.68
CA ASP A 372 -11.91 4.84 -3.35
C ASP A 372 -11.92 5.45 -4.77
N PHE A 373 -11.29 6.62 -4.95
CA PHE A 373 -11.16 7.24 -6.27
C PHE A 373 -10.37 6.38 -7.24
N TYR A 374 -9.16 5.93 -6.87
CA TYR A 374 -8.37 5.06 -7.75
C TYR A 374 -9.06 3.73 -8.04
N HIS A 375 -9.72 3.14 -7.04
CA HIS A 375 -10.47 1.91 -7.22
C HIS A 375 -11.63 2.07 -8.22
N LYS A 376 -12.47 3.10 -8.06
CA LYS A 376 -13.61 3.36 -8.95
C LYS A 376 -13.16 3.74 -10.36
N ASN A 377 -11.98 4.31 -10.50
CA ASN A 377 -11.41 4.73 -11.78
C ASN A 377 -10.30 3.77 -12.25
N SER A 378 -10.29 2.52 -11.82
CA SER A 378 -9.17 1.58 -12.09
C SER A 378 -8.87 1.47 -13.58
N VAL A 379 -9.90 1.46 -14.42
CA VAL A 379 -9.80 1.40 -15.88
C VAL A 379 -9.12 2.63 -16.50
N ILE A 380 -9.21 3.81 -15.87
CA ILE A 380 -8.53 5.05 -16.29
C ILE A 380 -7.08 5.05 -15.80
N PHE A 381 -6.81 4.46 -14.64
CA PHE A 381 -5.50 4.45 -13.99
C PHE A 381 -4.72 3.13 -14.14
N ASP A 382 -5.04 2.32 -15.15
CA ASP A 382 -4.35 1.04 -15.46
C ASP A 382 -4.30 0.08 -14.24
N ASP A 383 -5.45 -0.06 -13.58
CA ASP A 383 -5.66 -0.86 -12.37
C ASP A 383 -4.71 -0.53 -11.21
N HIS A 384 -4.20 0.70 -11.17
CA HIS A 384 -3.35 1.18 -10.09
C HIS A 384 -4.10 1.21 -8.75
N GLU A 385 -3.51 0.54 -7.76
CA GLU A 385 -3.99 0.57 -6.38
C GLU A 385 -3.23 1.64 -5.58
N PHE A 386 -3.97 2.60 -5.03
CA PHE A 386 -3.42 3.52 -4.06
C PHE A 386 -3.22 2.85 -2.71
N LYS A 387 -1.99 2.91 -2.22
CA LYS A 387 -1.54 2.31 -0.98
C LYS A 387 -0.48 3.17 -0.30
N ILE A 388 -0.23 2.86 0.96
CA ILE A 388 0.92 3.33 1.72
C ILE A 388 1.94 2.18 1.85
N GLU A 389 3.21 2.48 1.65
CA GLU A 389 4.31 1.52 1.73
C GLU A 389 5.28 1.92 2.83
N TRP A 390 5.78 0.91 3.55
CA TRP A 390 6.89 1.11 4.47
C TRP A 390 8.21 1.19 3.70
N VAL A 391 9.04 2.16 4.04
CA VAL A 391 10.42 2.26 3.58
C VAL A 391 11.36 2.28 4.78
N LYS A 392 12.60 1.84 4.58
CA LYS A 392 13.57 1.81 5.66
C LYS A 392 14.18 3.20 5.87
N GLY A 393 14.12 3.68 7.11
CA GLY A 393 14.78 4.92 7.52
C GLY A 393 16.31 4.83 7.44
N HIS A 394 16.95 5.93 7.04
CA HIS A 394 18.41 6.09 6.96
C HIS A 394 19.17 5.02 6.15
N ASP A 395 18.55 4.52 5.07
CA ASP A 395 19.12 3.44 4.24
C ASP A 395 19.58 3.91 2.84
N GLY A 396 19.74 5.22 2.61
CA GLY A 396 20.12 5.76 1.29
C GLY A 396 18.95 5.90 0.31
N ILE A 397 17.70 5.71 0.77
CA ILE A 397 16.52 5.90 -0.09
C ILE A 397 16.31 7.40 -0.29
N GLU A 398 16.76 7.91 -1.43
CA GLU A 398 16.78 9.34 -1.76
C GLU A 398 15.47 10.06 -1.43
N GLY A 399 14.32 9.44 -1.76
CA GLY A 399 13.01 10.03 -1.48
C GLY A 399 12.69 10.14 0.01
N ASN A 400 13.01 9.12 0.82
CA ASN A 400 12.79 9.16 2.27
C ASN A 400 13.74 10.18 2.93
N GLU A 401 15.00 10.21 2.48
CA GLU A 401 15.96 11.21 2.94
C GLU A 401 15.56 12.64 2.53
N GLY A 402 14.92 12.79 1.36
CA GLY A 402 14.31 14.04 0.92
C GLY A 402 13.21 14.51 1.87
N ALA A 403 12.29 13.62 2.23
CA ALA A 403 11.23 13.91 3.20
C ALA A 403 11.79 14.25 4.59
N ASP A 404 12.77 13.49 5.10
CA ASP A 404 13.46 13.77 6.38
C ASP A 404 14.14 15.15 6.38
N ARG A 405 14.89 15.48 5.31
CA ARG A 405 15.48 16.83 5.18
C ARG A 405 14.43 17.92 5.23
N LEU A 406 13.32 17.75 4.51
CA LEU A 406 12.23 18.72 4.49
C LEU A 406 11.53 18.84 5.85
N ALA A 407 11.32 17.74 6.56
CA ALA A 407 10.72 17.74 7.89
C ALA A 407 11.59 18.48 8.91
N LYS A 408 12.91 18.28 8.84
CA LYS A 408 13.89 19.03 9.65
C LYS A 408 13.83 20.53 9.34
N LEU A 409 13.80 20.91 8.06
CA LEU A 409 13.62 22.31 7.64
C LEU A 409 12.31 22.90 8.14
N GLY A 410 11.21 22.14 8.08
CA GLY A 410 9.92 22.53 8.63
C GLY A 410 10.00 22.82 10.13
N SER A 411 10.69 21.98 10.90
CA SER A 411 10.82 22.17 12.34
C SER A 411 11.64 23.41 12.69
N MET A 412 12.61 23.79 11.86
CA MET A 412 13.39 25.02 12.04
C MET A 412 12.57 26.30 11.88
N LYS A 413 11.45 26.24 11.13
CA LYS A 413 10.52 27.36 10.93
C LYS A 413 9.54 27.56 12.11
N SER A 414 9.49 26.62 13.05
CA SER A 414 8.51 26.59 14.14
C SER A 414 8.85 27.46 15.33
#